data_AF-A0A941LCZ6-F1
#
_entry.id   AF-A0A941LCZ6-F1
#
_cell.length_a   1.000
_cell.length_b   1.000
_cell.length_c   1.000
_cell.angle_alpha   90.00
_cell.angle_beta   90.00
_cell.angle_gamma   90.00
#
_symmetry.space_group_name_H-M   'P 1'
#
loop_
_entity.id
_entity.type
_entity.pdbx_description
1 polymer ?
#
loop_
_entity_poly.entity_id
_entity_poly.type
_entity_poly.pdbx_seq_one_letter_code
_entity_poly.pdbx_strand_id
1 'polypeptide(L)'
;MLTISMSACDGQRQRLMTEQYPSYPESVRWAIDKGNILRGMTEDQVYLALGSPVCKKDVPDEGRTVTVWLYPPIGRNACITSAFRVYFEQGAVTTWDRYTTPTRYTDPAGGVPAY
;
A
#
# COMPACT_ATOMS: atom_id res chain seq x y z
N MET A 1 25.12 -25.07 -10.02
CA MET A 1 23.74 -25.00 -10.52
C MET A 1 23.01 -23.95 -9.71
N LEU A 2 22.59 -22.86 -10.34
CA LEU A 2 21.95 -21.73 -9.68
C LEU A 2 20.43 -21.90 -9.84
N THR A 3 19.73 -22.34 -8.79
CA THR A 3 18.27 -22.43 -8.78
C THR A 3 17.69 -21.05 -8.51
N ILE A 4 17.17 -20.41 -9.57
CA ILE A 4 16.48 -19.13 -9.50
C ILE A 4 15.04 -19.40 -9.01
N SER A 5 14.77 -19.10 -7.74
CA SER A 5 13.43 -19.14 -7.16
C SER A 5 12.62 -17.90 -7.55
N MET A 6 12.18 -17.81 -8.81
CA MET A 6 11.28 -16.75 -9.29
C MET A 6 10.02 -17.35 -9.91
N SER A 7 9.06 -17.75 -9.08
CA SER A 7 7.73 -18.16 -9.57
C SER A 7 6.58 -17.95 -8.57
N ALA A 8 6.87 -17.57 -7.32
CA ALA A 8 5.83 -17.40 -6.31
C ALA A 8 5.08 -16.04 -6.38
N CYS A 9 5.70 -14.97 -6.87
CA CYS A 9 5.06 -13.64 -6.95
C CYS A 9 4.06 -13.53 -8.11
N ASP A 10 4.35 -14.14 -9.27
CA ASP A 10 3.46 -14.07 -10.44
C ASP A 10 2.20 -14.94 -10.26
N GLY A 11 2.30 -16.04 -9.51
CA GLY A 11 1.17 -16.94 -9.28
C GLY A 11 0.00 -16.29 -8.54
N GLN A 12 0.28 -15.52 -7.48
CA GLN A 12 -0.77 -14.81 -6.74
C GLN A 12 -1.42 -13.72 -7.60
N ARG A 13 -0.63 -12.89 -8.27
CA ARG A 13 -1.15 -11.84 -9.15
C ARG A 13 -2.01 -12.44 -10.27
N GLN A 14 -1.53 -13.49 -10.94
CA GLN A 14 -2.26 -14.14 -12.01
C GLN A 14 -3.59 -14.71 -11.51
N ARG A 15 -3.58 -15.35 -10.34
CA ARG A 15 -4.80 -15.87 -9.71
C ARG A 15 -5.80 -14.77 -9.42
N LEU A 16 -5.39 -13.68 -8.79
CA LEU A 16 -6.26 -12.53 -8.49
C LEU A 16 -6.84 -11.90 -9.78
N MET A 17 -6.01 -11.74 -10.82
CA MET A 17 -6.45 -11.21 -12.12
C MET A 17 -7.44 -12.13 -12.84
N THR A 18 -7.36 -13.45 -12.62
CA THR A 18 -8.24 -14.43 -13.27
C THR A 18 -9.54 -14.65 -12.49
N GLU A 19 -9.43 -14.81 -11.16
CA GLU A 19 -10.55 -15.24 -10.31
C GLU A 19 -11.36 -14.06 -9.75
N GLN A 20 -10.69 -12.97 -9.36
CA GLN A 20 -11.34 -11.89 -8.62
C GLN A 20 -11.55 -10.62 -9.45
N TYR A 21 -10.53 -10.18 -10.19
CA TYR A 21 -10.55 -8.93 -10.93
C TYR A 21 -11.79 -8.74 -11.84
N PRO A 22 -12.29 -9.76 -12.58
CA PRO A 22 -13.49 -9.60 -13.41
C PRO A 22 -14.76 -9.25 -12.63
N SER A 23 -14.82 -9.60 -11.34
CA SER A 23 -15.95 -9.32 -10.45
C SER A 23 -15.91 -7.92 -9.83
N TYR A 24 -14.78 -7.22 -9.91
CA TYR A 24 -14.62 -5.93 -9.25
C TYR A 24 -15.44 -4.83 -9.94
N PRO A 25 -15.94 -3.85 -9.15
CA PRO A 25 -16.58 -2.65 -9.68
C PRO A 25 -15.71 -1.96 -10.72
N GLU A 26 -16.34 -1.33 -11.72
CA GLU A 26 -15.62 -0.65 -12.81
C GLU A 26 -14.61 0.39 -12.30
N SER A 27 -14.98 1.15 -11.26
CA SER A 27 -14.09 2.14 -10.63
C SER A 27 -12.83 1.50 -10.04
N VAL A 28 -12.96 0.32 -9.43
CA VAL A 28 -11.83 -0.43 -8.85
C VAL A 28 -10.96 -1.01 -9.94
N ARG A 29 -11.55 -1.58 -11.01
CA ARG A 29 -10.79 -2.07 -12.17
C ARG A 29 -10.02 -0.94 -12.84
N TRP A 30 -10.64 0.22 -13.06
CA TRP A 30 -9.98 1.41 -13.57
C TRP A 30 -8.81 1.85 -12.68
N ALA A 31 -8.99 1.83 -11.35
CA ALA A 31 -7.92 2.19 -10.42
C ALA A 31 -6.73 1.22 -10.52
N ILE A 32 -6.99 -0.08 -10.60
CA ILE A 32 -5.97 -1.11 -10.80
C ILE A 32 -5.23 -0.89 -12.13
N ASP A 33 -5.95 -0.70 -13.23
CA ASP A 33 -5.36 -0.54 -14.57
C ASP A 33 -4.51 0.73 -14.71
N LYS A 34 -4.81 1.75 -13.90
CA LYS A 34 -4.09 3.04 -13.90
C LYS A 34 -3.05 3.18 -12.79
N GLY A 35 -2.92 2.19 -11.90
CA GLY A 35 -2.04 2.28 -10.73
C GLY A 35 -2.45 3.36 -9.73
N ASN A 36 -3.76 3.55 -9.56
CA ASN A 36 -4.37 4.50 -8.63
C ASN A 36 -4.96 3.78 -7.40
N ILE A 37 -5.16 4.54 -6.32
CA ILE A 37 -5.78 4.07 -5.08
C ILE A 37 -7.12 4.77 -4.87
N LEU A 38 -8.10 4.01 -4.38
CA LEU A 38 -9.42 4.49 -3.96
C LEU A 38 -9.68 4.08 -2.52
N ARG A 39 -10.47 4.87 -1.80
CA ARG A 39 -10.98 4.50 -0.48
C ARG A 39 -11.84 3.24 -0.60
N GLY A 40 -11.72 2.34 0.38
CA GLY A 40 -12.43 1.08 0.42
C GLY A 40 -11.77 -0.06 -0.36
N MET A 41 -10.68 0.19 -1.10
CA MET A 41 -9.94 -0.90 -1.77
C MET A 41 -9.37 -1.88 -0.74
N THR A 42 -9.36 -3.17 -1.06
CA THR A 42 -8.74 -4.19 -0.21
C THR A 42 -7.22 -4.25 -0.41
N GLU A 43 -6.51 -4.93 0.49
CA GLU A 43 -5.07 -5.20 0.33
C GLU A 43 -4.75 -5.87 -1.02
N ASP A 44 -5.56 -6.84 -1.46
CA ASP A 44 -5.39 -7.51 -2.75
C ASP A 44 -5.58 -6.56 -3.94
N GLN A 45 -6.55 -5.65 -3.86
CA GLN A 45 -6.79 -4.65 -4.91
C GLN A 45 -5.66 -3.62 -4.97
N VAL A 46 -5.13 -3.19 -3.82
CA VAL A 46 -3.95 -2.32 -3.76
C VAL A 46 -2.72 -3.03 -4.30
N TYR A 47 -2.54 -4.31 -3.96
CA TYR A 47 -1.48 -5.14 -4.54
C TYR A 47 -1.60 -5.26 -6.06
N LEU A 48 -2.81 -5.41 -6.59
CA LEU A 48 -3.01 -5.42 -8.04
C LEU A 48 -2.64 -4.09 -8.71
N ALA A 49 -2.97 -2.96 -8.05
CA ALA A 49 -2.71 -1.62 -8.56
C ALA A 49 -1.23 -1.20 -8.48
N LEU A 50 -0.58 -1.43 -7.33
CA LEU A 50 0.76 -0.88 -7.03
C LEU A 50 1.85 -1.94 -6.88
N GLY A 51 1.48 -3.22 -6.81
CA GLY A 51 2.39 -4.31 -6.48
C GLY A 51 2.69 -4.39 -4.97
N SER A 52 3.64 -5.25 -4.63
CA SER A 52 4.03 -5.49 -3.24
C SER A 52 4.63 -4.23 -2.61
N PRO A 53 4.24 -3.89 -1.37
CA PRO A 53 4.91 -2.83 -0.64
C PRO A 53 6.34 -3.26 -0.31
N VAL A 54 7.24 -2.30 -0.15
CA VAL A 54 8.59 -2.60 0.36
C VAL A 54 8.54 -2.92 1.85
N CYS A 55 7.56 -2.33 2.57
CA CYS A 55 7.40 -2.56 3.99
C CYS A 55 5.91 -2.52 4.37
N LYS A 56 5.52 -3.42 5.26
CA LYS A 56 4.21 -3.44 5.91
C LYS A 56 4.42 -3.25 7.41
N LYS A 57 3.61 -2.41 8.04
CA LYS A 57 3.65 -2.15 9.49
C LYS A 57 2.24 -2.12 10.04
N ASP A 58 2.07 -2.63 11.25
CA ASP A 58 0.84 -2.49 12.01
C ASP A 58 1.10 -1.46 13.12
N VAL A 59 0.32 -0.39 13.13
CA VAL A 59 0.48 0.75 14.04
C VAL A 59 -0.80 0.89 14.86
N PRO A 60 -0.71 0.97 16.20
CA PRO A 60 -1.86 1.33 17.01
C PRO A 60 -2.18 2.82 16.84
N ASP A 61 -3.43 3.13 16.50
CA ASP A 61 -3.97 4.48 16.38
C ASP A 61 -5.30 4.56 17.13
N GLU A 62 -5.36 5.37 18.19
CA GLU A 62 -6.57 5.55 19.02
C GLU A 62 -7.27 4.25 19.46
N GLY A 63 -6.51 3.19 19.76
CA GLY A 63 -7.04 1.88 20.15
C GLY A 63 -7.48 0.97 18.99
N ARG A 64 -7.23 1.39 17.74
CA ARG A 64 -7.43 0.61 16.51
C ARG A 64 -6.08 0.20 15.92
N THR A 65 -6.04 -0.94 15.24
CA THR A 65 -4.84 -1.36 14.51
C THR A 65 -4.95 -0.89 13.07
N VAL A 66 -4.02 -0.02 12.66
CA VAL A 66 -3.91 0.49 11.30
C VAL A 66 -2.73 -0.20 10.61
N THR A 67 -3.01 -0.86 9.51
CA THR A 67 -1.98 -1.45 8.66
C THR A 67 -1.47 -0.38 7.69
N VAL A 68 -0.16 -0.20 7.58
CA VAL A 68 0.47 0.80 6.71
C VAL A 68 1.41 0.12 5.73
N TRP A 69 1.14 0.32 4.45
CA TRP A 69 1.98 -0.14 3.35
C TRP A 69 2.85 1.01 2.85
N LEU A 70 4.16 0.74 2.73
CA LEU A 70 5.18 1.73 2.43
C LEU A 70 5.82 1.44 1.07
N TYR A 71 5.80 2.44 0.18
CA TYR A 71 6.37 2.37 -1.15
C TYR A 71 7.55 3.36 -1.33
N PRO A 72 8.62 2.95 -2.03
CA PRO A 72 9.82 3.76 -2.23
C PRO A 72 9.58 4.92 -3.21
N PRO A 73 10.53 5.87 -3.39
CA PRO A 73 11.82 6.02 -2.68
C PRO A 73 12.00 7.41 -2.03
N ILE A 74 12.56 7.54 -0.82
CA ILE A 74 13.23 8.81 -0.40
C ILE A 74 14.56 8.60 0.35
N GLY A 75 14.92 7.39 0.83
CA GLY A 75 16.18 7.22 1.56
C GLY A 75 16.74 5.79 1.68
N ARG A 76 17.88 5.66 2.38
CA ARG A 76 18.61 4.39 2.58
C ARG A 76 17.78 3.30 3.26
N ASN A 77 16.74 3.68 4.01
CA ASN A 77 15.80 2.75 4.63
C ASN A 77 14.37 3.07 4.17
N ALA A 78 13.88 2.33 3.18
CA ALA A 78 12.56 2.50 2.59
C ALA A 78 11.40 2.19 3.57
N CYS A 79 11.65 1.39 4.62
CA CYS A 79 10.69 1.18 5.71
C CYS A 79 10.53 2.42 6.62
N ILE A 80 11.40 3.43 6.52
CA ILE A 80 11.34 4.65 7.34
C ILE A 80 11.01 5.88 6.48
N THR A 81 11.58 5.93 5.27
CA THR A 81 11.58 7.11 4.38
C THR A 81 10.78 6.85 3.10
N SER A 82 9.57 6.30 3.24
CA SER A 82 8.72 6.00 2.09
C SER A 82 8.17 7.28 1.45
N ALA A 83 8.15 7.32 0.12
CA ALA A 83 7.58 8.42 -0.65
C ALA A 83 6.07 8.38 -0.72
N PHE A 84 5.51 7.18 -0.52
CA PHE A 84 4.10 6.92 -0.66
C PHE A 84 3.66 5.90 0.39
N ARG A 85 2.51 6.17 1.01
CA ARG A 85 1.96 5.37 2.10
C ARG A 85 0.50 5.09 1.84
N VAL A 86 0.06 3.86 2.08
CA VAL A 86 -1.34 3.47 2.02
C VAL A 86 -1.74 2.91 3.38
N TYR A 87 -2.83 3.42 3.92
CA TYR A 87 -3.34 3.10 5.25
C TYR A 87 -4.60 2.26 5.13
N PHE A 88 -4.67 1.19 5.90
CA PHE A 88 -5.79 0.27 5.94
C PHE A 88 -6.31 0.13 7.36
N GLU A 89 -7.63 0.17 7.49
CA GLU A 89 -8.34 -0.24 8.70
C GLU A 89 -9.29 -1.37 8.31
N GLN A 90 -9.33 -2.43 9.13
CA GLN A 90 -10.19 -3.59 8.89
C GLN A 90 -10.04 -4.19 7.48
N GLY A 91 -8.83 -4.12 6.90
CA GLY A 91 -8.52 -4.66 5.58
C GLY A 91 -8.89 -3.78 4.38
N ALA A 92 -9.39 -2.56 4.61
CA ALA A 92 -9.79 -1.63 3.55
C ALA A 92 -9.02 -0.31 3.63
N VAL A 93 -8.70 0.28 2.48
CA VAL A 93 -8.01 1.56 2.38
C VAL A 93 -8.86 2.66 3.01
N THR A 94 -8.34 3.29 4.05
CA THR A 94 -8.95 4.48 4.64
C THR A 94 -8.37 5.74 4.00
N THR A 95 -7.05 5.83 3.85
CA THR A 95 -6.35 6.98 3.28
C THR A 95 -5.00 6.60 2.66
N TRP A 96 -4.40 7.52 1.90
CA TRP A 96 -3.04 7.39 1.38
C TRP A 96 -2.40 8.78 1.28
N ASP A 97 -1.08 8.83 1.42
CA ASP A 97 -0.32 10.07 1.26
C ASP A 97 0.87 9.88 0.32
N ARG A 98 1.24 10.99 -0.32
CA ARG A 98 2.55 11.17 -0.96
C ARG A 98 3.36 12.03 -0.01
N TYR A 99 4.52 11.55 0.39
CA TYR A 99 5.48 12.29 1.18
C TYR A 99 5.99 13.48 0.36
N THR A 100 5.31 14.62 0.46
CA THR A 100 5.76 15.90 -0.11
C THR A 100 6.52 16.74 0.92
N THR A 101 6.53 16.35 2.19
CA THR A 101 7.12 17.14 3.28
C THR A 101 7.86 16.24 4.27
N PRO A 102 9.16 16.47 4.55
CA PRO A 102 9.85 15.74 5.59
C PRO A 102 9.27 16.04 6.96
N THR A 103 8.95 15.01 7.74
CA THR A 103 8.66 15.18 9.18
C THR A 103 9.87 15.83 9.83
N ARG A 104 9.70 17.04 10.38
CA ARG A 104 10.74 17.71 11.17
C ARG A 104 10.83 17.01 12.52
N TYR A 105 12.02 17.04 13.13
CA TYR A 105 12.23 16.52 14.50
C TYR A 105 11.25 17.11 15.53
N THR A 106 10.66 18.27 15.22
CA THR A 106 9.67 18.98 16.03
C THR A 106 8.23 18.53 15.83
N ASP A 107 7.96 17.63 14.88
CA ASP A 107 6.59 17.23 14.58
C ASP A 107 6.08 16.23 15.64
N PRO A 108 4.83 16.38 16.12
CA PRO A 108 4.27 15.50 17.13
C PRO A 108 4.19 14.05 16.63
N ALA A 109 4.38 13.09 17.55
CA ALA A 109 4.20 11.68 17.27
C ALA A 109 2.75 11.43 16.82
N GLY A 110 2.58 11.10 15.53
CA GLY A 110 1.27 11.03 14.87
C GLY A 110 1.22 11.79 13.54
N GLY A 111 2.21 12.64 13.26
CA GLY A 111 2.24 13.45 12.04
C GLY A 111 1.25 14.62 12.11
N VAL A 112 1.41 15.57 11.20
CA VAL A 112 0.56 16.77 11.14
C VAL A 112 -0.68 16.46 10.30
N PRO A 113 -1.92 16.73 10.76
CA PRO A 113 -3.09 16.66 9.90
C PRO A 113 -2.99 17.73 8.81
N ALA A 114 -3.17 17.36 7.55
CA ALA A 114 -3.30 18.32 6.46
C ALA A 114 -4.74 18.89 6.46
N TYR A 115 -4.86 20.21 6.61
CA TYR A 115 -6.08 20.98 6.32
C TYR A 115 -6.26 21.16 4.82
#